data_AF-A0A520XCB1-F1
#
_entry.id   AF-A0A520XCB1-F1
#
_cell.length_a   1.000
_cell.length_b   1.000
_cell.length_c   1.000
_cell.angle_alpha   90.00
_cell.angle_beta   90.00
_cell.angle_gamma   90.00
#
_symmetry.space_group_name_H-M   'P 1'
#
loop_
_entity.id
_entity.type
_entity.pdbx_description
1 polymer ?
#
loop_
_entity_poly.entity_id
_entity_poly.type
_entity_poly.pdbx_seq_one_letter_code
_entity_poly.pdbx_strand_id
1 'polypeptide(L)'
;MQKLSREDLFSLEKYAEARSAFREKVLEHKKNRRLSLGTNAALYFEDRLTMQYQVQEMLRIEKIFEADGIEEELDAYNPLIPDGSNWKATFMVEFPDVEERQQMLTQLVGIEDRVYMHVADFDRVYAIADEDLERADEEKTSAVHFMRFELPPEQAAALKNGAALGAGIDHDNYRVEISPIPANIRDSLVNDLD
;
A
#
# COMPACT_ATOMS: atom_id res chain seq x y z
N MET A 1 3.37 -9.99 10.85
CA MET A 1 2.10 -10.68 10.48
C MET A 1 2.34 -11.96 9.66
N GLN A 2 1.38 -12.89 9.65
CA GLN A 2 1.46 -14.13 8.84
C GLN A 2 1.16 -13.87 7.35
N LYS A 3 1.98 -14.44 6.45
CA LYS A 3 1.77 -14.43 4.99
C LYS A 3 0.64 -15.37 4.56
N LEU A 4 0.05 -15.13 3.39
CA LEU A 4 -1.04 -15.96 2.85
C LEU A 4 -0.48 -17.29 2.34
N SER A 5 -1.28 -18.33 2.50
CA SER A 5 -1.07 -19.66 1.96
C SER A 5 -2.30 -20.10 1.17
N ARG A 6 -2.18 -21.19 0.40
CA ARG A 6 -3.33 -21.76 -0.32
C ARG A 6 -4.54 -22.09 0.58
N GLU A 7 -4.30 -22.45 1.84
CA GLU A 7 -5.38 -22.77 2.79
C GLU A 7 -6.21 -21.54 3.19
N ASP A 8 -5.63 -20.34 3.02
CA ASP A 8 -6.32 -19.07 3.23
C ASP A 8 -7.19 -18.66 2.04
N LEU A 9 -7.08 -19.36 0.91
CA LEU A 9 -7.78 -19.03 -0.32
C LEU A 9 -9.02 -19.91 -0.52
N PHE A 10 -10.11 -19.29 -0.96
CA PHE A 10 -11.26 -19.97 -1.51
C PHE A 10 -10.94 -20.58 -2.88
N SER A 11 -11.58 -21.71 -3.19
CA SER A 11 -11.67 -22.18 -4.58
C SER A 11 -12.48 -21.19 -5.42
N LEU A 12 -12.35 -21.26 -6.75
CA LEU A 12 -13.08 -20.38 -7.67
C LEU A 12 -14.61 -20.43 -7.45
N GLU A 13 -15.15 -21.62 -7.22
CA GLU A 13 -16.58 -21.82 -6.95
C GLU A 13 -17.00 -21.15 -5.63
N LYS A 14 -16.30 -21.46 -4.53
CA LYS A 14 -16.59 -20.89 -3.21
C LYS A 14 -16.39 -19.38 -3.20
N TYR A 15 -15.39 -18.87 -3.91
CA TYR A 15 -15.18 -17.44 -4.05
C TYR A 15 -16.33 -16.80 -4.83
N ALA A 16 -16.79 -17.38 -5.93
CA ALA A 16 -17.91 -16.85 -6.70
C ALA A 16 -19.18 -16.66 -5.83
N GLU A 17 -19.45 -17.60 -4.93
CA GLU A 17 -20.57 -17.51 -3.96
C GLU A 17 -20.34 -16.43 -2.91
N ALA A 18 -19.14 -16.38 -2.32
CA ALA A 18 -18.82 -15.47 -1.21
C ALA A 18 -18.42 -14.05 -1.65
N ARG A 19 -18.13 -13.84 -2.95
CA ARG A 19 -17.47 -12.63 -3.46
C ARG A 19 -18.18 -11.34 -3.08
N SER A 20 -19.52 -11.30 -3.15
CA SER A 20 -20.25 -10.08 -2.84
C SER A 20 -20.02 -9.63 -1.39
N ALA A 21 -20.18 -10.55 -0.44
CA ALA A 21 -19.98 -10.27 0.99
C ALA A 21 -18.50 -10.00 1.31
N PHE A 22 -17.58 -10.75 0.70
CA PHE A 22 -16.15 -10.54 0.90
C PHE A 22 -15.67 -9.19 0.34
N ARG A 23 -16.15 -8.79 -0.84
CA ARG A 23 -15.88 -7.48 -1.43
C ARG A 23 -16.40 -6.35 -0.55
N GLU A 24 -17.62 -6.46 -0.02
CA GLU A 24 -18.18 -5.46 0.89
C GLU A 24 -17.32 -5.29 2.14
N LYS A 25 -16.93 -6.41 2.76
CA LYS A 25 -16.00 -6.42 3.90
C LYS A 25 -14.67 -5.70 3.58
N VAL A 26 -14.09 -5.99 2.41
CA VAL A 26 -12.81 -5.39 1.99
C VAL A 26 -12.96 -3.91 1.68
N LEU A 27 -14.06 -3.49 1.05
CA LEU A 27 -14.32 -2.07 0.77
C LEU A 27 -14.49 -1.27 2.06
N GLU A 28 -15.19 -1.81 3.06
CA GLU A 28 -15.30 -1.17 4.37
C GLU A 28 -13.93 -1.03 5.03
N HIS A 29 -13.13 -2.10 4.99
CA HIS A 29 -11.78 -2.11 5.50
C HIS A 29 -10.87 -1.08 4.82
N LYS A 30 -10.91 -1.00 3.48
CA LYS A 30 -10.11 -0.07 2.68
C LYS A 30 -10.36 1.41 3.01
N LYS A 31 -11.52 1.77 3.61
CA LYS A 31 -11.77 3.15 4.07
C LYS A 31 -10.78 3.61 5.15
N ASN A 32 -10.25 2.68 5.94
CA ASN A 32 -9.25 2.96 6.97
C ASN A 32 -7.82 2.73 6.47
N ARG A 33 -7.65 2.36 5.20
CA ARG A 33 -6.35 2.03 4.59
C ARG A 33 -5.94 2.99 3.48
N ARG A 34 -6.77 3.99 3.16
CA ARG A 34 -6.46 5.00 2.14
C ARG A 34 -6.18 6.35 2.77
N LEU A 35 -4.98 6.89 2.55
CA LEU A 35 -4.57 8.22 2.98
C LEU A 35 -4.31 9.11 1.76
N SER A 36 -5.12 10.14 1.57
CA SER A 36 -4.84 11.18 0.57
C SER A 36 -3.67 12.05 0.98
N LEU A 37 -2.73 12.27 0.06
CA LEU A 37 -1.59 13.17 0.18
C LEU A 37 -1.78 14.35 -0.78
N GLY A 38 -2.62 15.29 -0.35
CA GLY A 38 -3.02 16.42 -1.20
C GLY A 38 -4.09 16.01 -2.22
N THR A 39 -4.06 16.62 -3.40
CA THR A 39 -5.13 16.49 -4.41
C THR A 39 -4.94 15.31 -5.35
N ASN A 40 -3.70 15.06 -5.79
CA ASN A 40 -3.39 14.13 -6.89
C ASN A 40 -2.50 12.97 -6.45
N ALA A 41 -2.46 12.67 -5.15
CA ALA A 41 -1.66 11.58 -4.64
C ALA A 41 -2.33 10.88 -3.44
N ALA A 42 -2.17 9.57 -3.33
CA ALA A 42 -2.70 8.79 -2.21
C ALA A 42 -1.85 7.55 -1.91
N LEU A 43 -1.80 7.18 -0.64
CA LEU A 43 -1.29 5.90 -0.16
C LEU A 43 -2.45 4.94 0.12
N TYR A 44 -2.36 3.74 -0.42
CA TYR A 44 -3.25 2.62 -0.16
C TYR A 44 -2.45 1.58 0.64
N PHE A 45 -2.58 1.62 1.96
CA PHE A 45 -1.86 0.71 2.85
C PHE A 45 -2.39 -0.72 2.71
N GLU A 46 -1.49 -1.62 2.38
CA GLU A 46 -1.81 -3.01 2.11
C GLU A 46 -1.68 -3.83 3.39
N ASP A 47 -2.52 -4.85 3.52
CA ASP A 47 -2.42 -5.84 4.58
C ASP A 47 -2.88 -7.21 4.10
N ARG A 48 -2.95 -8.15 5.04
CA ARG A 48 -3.39 -9.51 4.76
C ARG A 48 -4.78 -9.57 4.11
N LEU A 49 -5.73 -8.73 4.52
CA LEU A 49 -7.10 -8.74 3.98
C LEU A 49 -7.15 -8.11 2.59
N THR A 50 -6.45 -7.00 2.36
CA THR A 50 -6.38 -6.39 1.02
C THR A 50 -5.69 -7.30 0.03
N MET A 51 -4.62 -8.00 0.44
CA MET A 51 -3.89 -8.94 -0.40
C MET A 51 -4.67 -10.22 -0.66
N GLN A 52 -5.38 -10.76 0.34
CA GLN A 52 -6.25 -11.92 0.12
C GLN A 52 -7.32 -11.61 -0.93
N TYR A 53 -7.89 -10.40 -0.88
CA TYR A 53 -8.83 -9.94 -1.89
C TYR A 53 -8.22 -9.80 -3.27
N GLN A 54 -7.02 -9.23 -3.36
CA GLN A 54 -6.34 -9.03 -4.63
C GLN A 54 -6.00 -10.37 -5.30
N VAL A 55 -5.40 -11.31 -4.57
CA VAL A 55 -5.11 -12.67 -5.06
C VAL A 55 -6.40 -13.35 -5.53
N GLN A 56 -7.46 -13.31 -4.74
CA GLN A 56 -8.75 -13.92 -5.12
C GLN A 56 -9.35 -13.33 -6.40
N GLU A 57 -9.25 -12.01 -6.58
CA GLU A 57 -9.72 -11.38 -7.81
C GLU A 57 -8.89 -11.80 -9.02
N MET A 58 -7.57 -11.91 -8.88
CA MET A 58 -6.68 -12.41 -9.95
C MET A 58 -7.02 -13.85 -10.34
N LEU A 59 -7.09 -14.75 -9.36
CA LEU A 59 -7.46 -16.16 -9.60
C LEU A 59 -8.82 -16.26 -10.32
N ARG A 60 -9.80 -15.43 -9.94
CA ARG A 60 -11.12 -15.44 -10.56
C ARG A 60 -11.13 -14.91 -11.99
N ILE A 61 -10.46 -13.79 -12.24
CA ILE A 61 -10.46 -13.13 -13.56
C ILE A 61 -9.74 -14.02 -14.57
N GLU A 62 -8.57 -14.52 -14.20
CA GLU A 62 -7.71 -15.35 -15.04
C GLU A 62 -8.09 -16.85 -14.99
N LYS A 63 -9.04 -17.23 -14.13
CA LYS A 63 -9.49 -18.62 -13.90
C LYS A 63 -8.34 -19.55 -13.53
N ILE A 64 -7.47 -19.10 -12.65
CA ILE A 64 -6.34 -19.89 -12.13
C ILE A 64 -6.84 -20.80 -11.00
N PHE A 65 -6.65 -22.10 -11.16
CA PHE A 65 -7.02 -23.12 -10.15
C PHE A 65 -5.95 -24.20 -9.97
N GLU A 66 -4.95 -24.25 -10.85
CA GLU A 66 -3.79 -25.13 -10.72
C GLU A 66 -2.87 -24.65 -9.60
N ALA A 67 -2.28 -25.57 -8.85
CA ALA A 67 -1.51 -25.25 -7.66
C ALA A 67 -0.35 -24.28 -7.95
N ASP A 68 0.41 -24.52 -9.01
CA ASP A 68 1.58 -23.71 -9.36
C ASP A 68 1.18 -22.26 -9.69
N GLY A 69 0.11 -22.08 -10.45
CA GLY A 69 -0.40 -20.73 -10.76
C GLY A 69 -0.94 -20.00 -9.52
N ILE A 70 -1.48 -20.71 -8.53
CA ILE A 70 -1.89 -20.10 -7.26
C ILE A 70 -0.66 -19.65 -6.45
N GLU A 71 0.40 -20.47 -6.41
CA GLU A 71 1.64 -20.10 -5.73
C GLU A 71 2.32 -18.90 -6.41
N GLU A 72 2.31 -18.80 -7.74
CA GLU A 72 2.82 -17.63 -8.47
C GLU A 72 2.10 -16.32 -8.05
N GLU A 73 0.77 -16.36 -7.94
CA GLU A 73 -0.01 -15.20 -7.46
C GLU A 73 0.27 -14.90 -5.98
N LEU A 74 0.40 -15.93 -5.14
CA LEU A 74 0.77 -15.74 -3.73
C LEU A 74 2.16 -15.10 -3.60
N ASP A 75 3.14 -15.55 -4.38
CA ASP A 75 4.50 -15.02 -4.38
C ASP A 75 4.55 -13.58 -4.86
N ALA A 76 3.71 -13.20 -5.83
CA ALA A 76 3.61 -11.83 -6.30
C ALA A 76 3.01 -10.86 -5.25
N TYR A 77 2.01 -11.30 -4.49
CA TYR A 77 1.25 -10.41 -3.58
C TYR A 77 1.66 -10.50 -2.11
N ASN A 78 2.21 -11.62 -1.64
CA ASN A 78 2.71 -11.75 -0.26
C ASN A 78 3.76 -10.69 0.13
N PRO A 79 4.66 -10.22 -0.75
CA PRO A 79 5.59 -9.12 -0.44
C PRO A 79 4.91 -7.82 0.01
N LEU A 80 3.64 -7.61 -0.35
CA LEU A 80 2.83 -6.44 0.03
C LEU A 80 2.11 -6.61 1.37
N ILE A 81 2.26 -7.75 2.05
CA ILE A 81 1.76 -7.92 3.42
C ILE A 81 2.83 -7.45 4.41
N PRO A 82 2.53 -6.53 5.35
CA PRO A 82 3.49 -6.07 6.36
C PRO A 82 3.93 -7.22 7.28
N ASP A 83 5.18 -7.16 7.75
CA ASP A 83 5.80 -8.25 8.53
C ASP A 83 5.80 -8.00 10.04
N GLY A 84 5.46 -6.81 10.50
CA GLY A 84 5.49 -6.42 11.92
C GLY A 84 6.45 -5.27 12.21
N SER A 85 7.47 -5.04 11.37
CA SER A 85 8.38 -3.88 11.49
C SER A 85 8.18 -2.83 10.40
N ASN A 86 7.37 -3.14 9.37
CA ASN A 86 7.09 -2.22 8.30
C ASN A 86 5.60 -2.05 7.97
N TRP A 87 5.32 -0.97 7.26
CA TRP A 87 4.09 -0.84 6.48
C TRP A 87 4.38 -1.06 5.01
N LYS A 88 3.39 -1.64 4.33
CA LYS A 88 3.37 -1.81 2.88
C LYS A 88 2.26 -0.95 2.31
N ALA A 89 2.51 -0.27 1.20
CA ALA A 89 1.50 0.57 0.57
C ALA A 89 1.65 0.60 -0.95
N THR A 90 0.54 0.75 -1.65
CA THR A 90 0.52 1.18 -3.04
C THR A 90 0.37 2.70 -3.07
N PHE A 91 1.35 3.40 -3.64
CA PHE A 91 1.27 4.83 -3.88
C PHE A 91 0.74 5.10 -5.28
N MET A 92 -0.24 5.99 -5.38
CA MET A 92 -0.85 6.36 -6.65
C MET A 92 -0.75 7.86 -6.88
N VAL A 93 -0.31 8.22 -8.09
CA VAL A 93 -0.39 9.58 -8.64
C VAL A 93 -1.65 9.65 -9.51
N GLU A 94 -2.65 10.39 -9.03
CA GLU A 94 -4.03 10.36 -9.51
C GLU A 94 -4.39 11.66 -10.25
N PHE A 95 -4.23 11.65 -11.57
CA PHE A 95 -4.75 12.70 -12.45
C PHE A 95 -5.89 12.13 -13.31
N PRO A 96 -7.10 12.72 -13.28
CA PRO A 96 -8.24 12.23 -14.07
C PRO A 96 -8.03 12.36 -15.58
N ASP A 97 -7.39 13.46 -16.02
CA ASP A 97 -7.08 13.69 -17.42
C ASP A 97 -5.79 12.97 -17.82
N VAL A 98 -5.83 12.27 -18.95
CA VAL A 98 -4.71 11.41 -19.39
C VAL A 98 -3.54 12.24 -19.90
N GLU A 99 -3.78 13.35 -20.58
CA GLU A 99 -2.74 14.22 -21.11
C GLU A 99 -2.03 14.96 -19.98
N GLU A 100 -2.81 15.50 -19.03
CA GLU A 100 -2.29 16.10 -17.80
C GLU A 100 -1.45 15.09 -17.00
N ARG A 101 -1.96 13.86 -16.81
CA ARG A 101 -1.22 12.81 -16.11
C ARG A 101 0.13 12.54 -16.75
N GLN A 102 0.20 12.44 -18.08
CA GLN A 102 1.46 12.18 -18.78
C GLN A 102 2.48 13.30 -18.57
N GLN A 103 2.04 14.56 -18.64
CA GLN A 103 2.90 15.73 -18.41
C GLN A 103 3.34 15.86 -16.95
N MET A 104 2.49 15.48 -16.00
CA MET A 104 2.83 15.56 -14.59
C MET A 104 3.80 14.45 -14.19
N LEU A 105 3.66 13.23 -14.72
CA LEU A 105 4.58 12.13 -14.41
C LEU A 105 6.03 12.39 -14.87
N THR A 106 6.26 13.23 -15.88
CA THR A 106 7.63 13.67 -16.25
C THR A 106 8.18 14.74 -15.32
N GLN A 107 7.31 15.51 -14.65
CA GLN A 107 7.71 16.51 -13.65
C GLN A 107 7.89 15.91 -12.25
N LEU A 108 7.32 14.73 -12.00
CA LEU A 108 7.32 14.06 -10.70
C LEU A 108 8.34 12.91 -10.63
N VAL A 109 9.34 12.89 -11.51
CA VAL A 109 10.42 11.88 -11.47
C VAL A 109 11.09 11.84 -10.10
N GLY A 110 11.10 10.68 -9.45
CA GLY A 110 11.67 10.49 -8.11
C GLY A 110 10.74 10.93 -6.98
N ILE A 111 9.45 11.20 -7.24
CA ILE A 111 8.47 11.49 -6.18
C ILE A 111 8.33 10.33 -5.19
N GLU A 112 8.44 9.10 -5.67
CA GLU A 112 8.32 7.88 -4.87
C GLU A 112 9.36 7.81 -3.75
N ASP A 113 10.57 8.32 -3.99
CA ASP A 113 11.67 8.39 -3.01
C ASP A 113 11.48 9.52 -1.97
N ARG A 114 10.44 10.36 -2.15
CA ARG A 114 10.17 11.55 -1.32
C ARG A 114 8.91 11.42 -0.46
N VAL A 115 8.21 10.29 -0.55
CA VAL A 115 7.07 9.99 0.32
C VAL A 115 7.60 9.52 1.68
N TYR A 116 7.05 10.06 2.76
CA TYR A 116 7.50 9.74 4.12
C TYR A 116 6.36 9.60 5.13
N MET A 117 6.66 8.86 6.19
CA MET A 117 5.91 8.82 7.45
C MET A 117 6.69 9.54 8.55
N HIS A 118 6.00 10.15 9.49
CA HIS A 118 6.63 10.94 10.56
C HIS A 118 5.97 10.65 11.91
N VAL A 119 6.71 10.05 12.83
CA VAL A 119 6.20 9.69 14.17
C VAL A 119 6.64 10.76 15.15
N ALA A 120 5.69 11.48 15.77
CA ALA A 120 5.96 12.54 16.75
C ALA A 120 7.16 13.45 16.36
N ASP A 121 8.22 13.47 17.16
CA ASP A 121 9.45 14.24 16.96
C ASP A 121 10.63 13.39 16.47
N PHE A 122 10.37 12.15 16.03
CA PHE A 122 11.40 11.26 15.48
C PHE A 122 11.76 11.65 14.03
N ASP A 123 12.88 11.13 13.54
CA ASP A 123 13.25 11.29 12.14
C ASP A 123 12.21 10.69 11.20
N ARG A 124 12.01 11.35 10.04
CA ARG A 124 11.11 10.88 8.98
C ARG A 124 11.56 9.52 8.44
N VAL A 125 10.61 8.62 8.26
CA VAL A 125 10.80 7.33 7.58
C VAL A 125 10.37 7.50 6.12
N TYR A 126 11.34 7.60 5.22
CA TYR A 126 11.08 7.66 3.78
C TYR A 126 10.75 6.26 3.23
N ALA A 127 9.91 6.22 2.20
CA ALA A 127 9.57 4.99 1.50
C ALA A 127 10.80 4.37 0.81
N ILE A 128 10.85 3.06 0.81
CA ILE A 128 11.68 2.26 -0.10
C ILE A 128 10.71 1.78 -1.19
N ALA A 129 10.86 2.32 -2.39
CA ALA A 129 9.93 2.09 -3.50
C ALA A 129 10.45 1.03 -4.49
N ASP A 130 9.51 0.26 -5.03
CA ASP A 130 9.66 -0.61 -6.20
C ASP A 130 10.84 -1.60 -6.14
N GLU A 131 11.13 -2.15 -4.95
CA GLU A 131 12.25 -3.08 -4.72
C GLU A 131 12.19 -4.35 -5.59
N ASP A 132 10.98 -4.74 -6.01
CA ASP A 132 10.71 -5.92 -6.81
C ASP A 132 10.64 -5.63 -8.32
N LEU A 133 10.89 -4.38 -8.75
CA LEU A 133 10.82 -3.95 -10.15
C LEU A 133 12.16 -3.37 -10.61
N GLU A 134 12.61 -3.76 -11.81
CA GLU A 134 13.68 -3.03 -12.49
C GLU A 134 13.14 -1.67 -12.93
N ARG A 135 13.89 -0.59 -12.63
CA ARG A 135 13.53 0.78 -13.07
C ARG A 135 13.34 0.78 -14.59
N ALA A 136 12.13 1.10 -15.03
CA ALA A 136 11.76 1.00 -16.45
C ALA A 136 12.12 2.24 -17.28
N ASP A 137 12.19 3.44 -16.67
CA ASP A 137 12.29 4.71 -17.39
C ASP A 137 12.94 5.80 -16.52
N GLU A 138 13.98 6.47 -17.03
CA GLU A 138 14.66 7.59 -16.34
C GLU A 138 14.00 8.95 -16.63
N GLU A 139 13.17 9.05 -17.67
CA GLU A 139 12.56 10.31 -18.12
C GLU A 139 11.17 10.56 -17.51
N LYS A 140 10.53 9.51 -16.97
CA LYS A 140 9.16 9.57 -16.45
C LYS A 140 8.93 8.58 -15.31
N THR A 141 8.22 9.01 -14.28
CA THR A 141 7.80 8.12 -13.18
C THR A 141 6.51 7.34 -13.49
N SER A 142 6.25 6.28 -12.73
CA SER A 142 5.02 5.48 -12.79
C SER A 142 3.86 6.22 -12.12
N ALA A 143 2.63 5.90 -12.52
CA ALA A 143 1.45 6.36 -11.78
C ALA A 143 1.19 5.53 -10.52
N VAL A 144 1.85 4.37 -10.39
CA VAL A 144 1.67 3.40 -9.32
C VAL A 144 3.03 2.90 -8.87
N HIS A 145 3.28 2.94 -7.56
CA HIS A 145 4.52 2.46 -6.94
C HIS A 145 4.20 1.56 -5.74
N PHE A 146 5.00 0.53 -5.53
CA PHE A 146 4.93 -0.28 -4.31
C PHE A 146 5.94 0.23 -3.30
N MET A 147 5.47 0.49 -2.08
CA MET A 147 6.26 1.14 -1.04
C MET A 147 6.37 0.26 0.19
N ARG A 148 7.57 0.25 0.77
CA ARG A 148 7.83 -0.22 2.13
C ARG A 148 8.30 0.93 3.00
N PHE A 149 7.69 1.09 4.16
CA PHE A 149 8.17 1.99 5.21
C PHE A 149 8.72 1.12 6.34
N GLU A 150 10.04 1.07 6.48
CA GLU A 150 10.69 0.30 7.55
C GLU A 150 10.79 1.16 8.81
N LEU A 151 10.06 0.80 9.86
CA LEU A 151 10.01 1.60 11.08
C LEU A 151 11.13 1.17 12.04
N PRO A 152 11.90 2.13 12.58
CA PRO A 152 12.75 1.86 13.73
C PRO A 152 11.90 1.38 14.93
N PRO A 153 12.38 0.39 15.72
CA PRO A 153 11.62 -0.19 16.83
C PRO A 153 11.08 0.83 17.83
N GLU A 154 11.82 1.91 18.10
CA GLU A 154 11.44 3.00 18.99
C GLU A 154 10.24 3.80 18.45
N GLN A 155 10.14 3.97 17.13
CA GLN A 155 9.00 4.65 16.51
C GLN A 155 7.75 3.76 16.56
N ALA A 156 7.89 2.47 16.28
CA ALA A 156 6.81 1.50 16.41
C ALA A 156 6.28 1.42 17.86
N ALA A 157 7.18 1.39 18.85
CA ALA A 157 6.82 1.42 20.26
C ALA A 157 6.13 2.74 20.66
N ALA A 158 6.59 3.88 20.16
CA ALA A 158 5.95 5.18 20.40
C ALA A 158 4.53 5.21 19.83
N LEU A 159 4.33 4.71 18.61
CA LEU A 159 3.01 4.56 18.01
C LEU A 159 2.11 3.66 18.84
N LYS A 160 2.59 2.50 19.30
CA LYS A 160 1.77 1.64 20.19
C LYS A 160 1.36 2.32 21.50
N ASN A 161 2.16 3.28 21.97
CA ASN A 161 1.88 4.08 23.16
C ASN A 161 1.08 5.37 22.88
N GLY A 162 0.52 5.53 21.67
CA GLY A 162 -0.37 6.65 21.36
C GLY A 162 0.30 7.85 20.70
N ALA A 163 1.56 7.75 20.26
CA ALA A 163 2.21 8.83 19.52
C ALA A 163 1.43 9.19 18.24
N ALA A 164 1.49 10.48 17.90
CA ALA A 164 0.91 11.01 16.67
C ALA A 164 1.70 10.52 15.45
N LEU A 165 0.97 10.28 14.36
CA LEU A 165 1.52 9.88 13.07
C LEU A 165 1.18 10.97 12.05
N GLY A 166 2.18 11.44 11.33
CA GLY A 166 2.07 12.28 10.15
C GLY A 166 2.54 11.54 8.90
N ALA A 167 2.21 12.09 7.73
CA ALA A 167 2.71 11.62 6.44
C ALA A 167 2.88 12.81 5.49
N GLY A 168 3.72 12.66 4.47
CA GLY A 168 3.90 13.72 3.49
C GLY A 168 4.70 13.31 2.27
N ILE A 169 4.88 14.28 1.39
CA ILE A 169 5.74 14.21 0.21
C ILE A 169 6.61 15.46 0.22
N ASP A 170 7.93 15.28 0.10
CA ASP A 170 8.90 16.37 0.04
C ASP A 170 9.64 16.37 -1.30
N HIS A 171 8.86 16.54 -2.38
CA HIS A 171 9.37 16.60 -3.75
C HIS A 171 9.28 18.05 -4.27
N ASP A 172 10.26 18.52 -5.05
CA ASP A 172 10.32 19.92 -5.48
C ASP A 172 9.06 20.39 -6.24
N ASN A 173 8.45 19.48 -7.01
CA ASN A 173 7.22 19.75 -7.76
C ASN A 173 5.94 19.29 -7.05
N TYR A 174 6.03 18.72 -5.84
CA TYR A 174 4.87 18.29 -5.06
C TYR A 174 5.21 18.18 -3.56
N ARG A 175 4.89 19.22 -2.79
CA ARG A 175 5.09 19.24 -1.33
C ARG A 175 3.76 19.26 -0.59
N VAL A 176 3.58 18.28 0.30
CA VAL A 176 2.39 18.18 1.15
C VAL A 176 2.74 17.52 2.46
N GLU A 177 2.08 17.95 3.54
CA GLU A 177 2.18 17.32 4.84
C GLU A 177 0.79 17.21 5.47
N ILE A 178 0.50 16.03 6.01
CA ILE A 178 -0.69 15.74 6.80
C ILE A 178 -0.22 15.33 8.19
N SER A 179 -0.40 16.20 9.18
CA SER A 179 0.01 15.95 10.55
C SER A 179 -0.99 16.55 11.56
N PRO A 180 -1.63 15.73 12.42
CA PRO A 180 -1.66 14.27 12.37
C PRO A 180 -2.52 13.74 11.21
N ILE A 181 -2.28 12.50 10.80
CA ILE A 181 -3.20 11.77 9.91
C ILE A 181 -4.50 11.40 10.66
N PRO A 182 -5.60 11.09 9.95
CA PRO A 182 -6.86 10.68 10.58
C PRO A 182 -6.69 9.48 11.53
N ALA A 183 -7.31 9.56 12.70
CA ALA A 183 -7.15 8.57 13.76
C ALA A 183 -7.56 7.15 13.34
N ASN A 184 -8.64 7.00 12.56
CA ASN A 184 -9.08 5.70 12.06
C ASN A 184 -8.03 5.00 11.17
N ILE A 185 -7.28 5.77 10.38
CA ILE A 185 -6.18 5.24 9.56
C ILE A 185 -5.00 4.89 10.46
N ARG A 186 -4.58 5.85 11.29
CA ARG A 186 -3.47 5.65 12.23
C ARG A 186 -3.66 4.40 13.07
N ASP A 187 -4.83 4.22 13.67
CA ASP A 187 -5.13 3.07 14.53
C ASP A 187 -5.17 1.77 13.72
N SER A 188 -5.62 1.81 12.47
CA SER A 188 -5.54 0.65 11.57
C SER A 188 -4.08 0.28 11.28
N LEU A 189 -3.19 1.24 11.05
CA LEU A 189 -1.78 0.99 10.72
C LEU A 189 -0.98 0.48 11.92
N VAL A 190 -1.29 0.92 13.13
CA VAL A 190 -0.63 0.44 14.35
C VAL A 190 -0.84 -1.06 14.56
N ASN A 191 -1.97 -1.62 14.09
CA ASN A 191 -2.25 -3.05 14.18
C ASN A 191 -1.36 -3.93 13.28
N ASP A 192 -0.64 -3.33 12.34
CA ASP A 192 0.28 -4.05 11.46
C ASP A 192 1.66 -4.25 12.11
N LEU A 193 1.92 -3.61 13.26
CA LEU A 193 3.22 -3.60 13.94
C LEU A 193 3.26 -4.60 15.11
N ASP A 194 4.41 -5.26 15.31
CA ASP A 194 4.66 -6.30 16.35
C ASP A 194 5.24 -5.78 17.67
#